data_AF-A0A2A2RSQ5-F1
#
_entry.id   AF-A0A2A2RSQ5-F1
#
_cell.length_a   1.000
_cell.length_b   1.000
_cell.length_c   1.000
_cell.angle_alpha   90.00
_cell.angle_beta   90.00
_cell.angle_gamma   90.00
#
_symmetry.space_group_name_H-M   'P 1'
#
loop_
_entity.id
_entity.type
_entity.pdbx_description
1 polymer ?
#
loop_
_entity_poly.entity_id
_entity_poly.type
_entity_poly.pdbx_seq_one_letter_code
_entity_poly.pdbx_strand_id
1 'polypeptide(L)'
;MRYLLLLGSLAVSLGAAVSPDVTAKRTRSEIEAGLKALESKARTAPAEPKAPAGIDRSKEGKGPKAVVNDLVIKSDELKRARAELLRLNGYRYLCGLDADVVLKEEYNLTCKFGAYLCSVIGRIEHTPAKPAGMDELVYKKGYEGTSSSNLFWSSGPDGLTGSVNGYMDDSDASNIARVGHRRWCLNPAMGATGFGQVRGYSAMWSMDASNAAGKGEHIVCFPAAGFWPLAYWPSRAAWSISLDPGRYRVEDNPELKVYLLGGTDRFPQDTKGLKALKLTDVRVSREGMGIAQCVIFRPELAPKRGQRFGVSLPVKGWRTAKLEYIVEFY
;
A
#
# COMPACT_ATOMS: atom_id res chain seq x y z
N MET A 1 -25.16 22.35 -43.20
CA MET A 1 -24.68 21.03 -42.71
C MET A 1 -23.16 21.06 -42.75
N ARG A 2 -22.36 20.81 -41.73
CA ARG A 2 -22.52 20.49 -40.30
C ARG A 2 -21.14 20.84 -39.72
N TYR A 3 -21.05 21.75 -38.75
CA TYR A 3 -19.83 21.97 -37.97
C TYR A 3 -19.65 20.74 -37.06
N LEU A 4 -18.54 20.01 -37.19
CA LEU A 4 -18.10 19.08 -36.16
C LEU A 4 -17.16 19.83 -35.20
N LEU A 5 -17.69 20.20 -34.03
CA LEU A 5 -16.86 20.51 -32.88
C LEU A 5 -16.22 19.21 -32.38
N LEU A 6 -14.90 19.08 -32.52
CA LEU A 6 -14.13 18.15 -31.70
C LEU A 6 -14.10 18.69 -30.28
N LEU A 7 -14.90 18.08 -29.40
CA LEU A 7 -14.74 18.20 -27.95
C LEU A 7 -13.40 17.56 -27.56
N GLY A 8 -12.38 18.39 -27.42
CA GLY A 8 -11.13 17.99 -26.79
C GLY A 8 -11.40 17.62 -25.34
N SER A 9 -11.32 16.32 -25.04
CA SER A 9 -11.26 15.82 -23.68
C SER A 9 -10.01 16.38 -23.01
N LEU A 10 -10.18 17.29 -22.05
CA LEU A 10 -9.12 17.70 -21.14
C LEU A 10 -8.67 16.45 -20.36
N ALA A 11 -7.55 15.86 -20.77
CA ALA A 11 -6.76 15.01 -19.91
C ALA A 11 -6.20 15.90 -18.80
N VAL A 12 -6.83 15.86 -17.62
CA VAL A 12 -6.24 16.42 -16.41
C VAL A 12 -5.00 15.58 -16.12
N SER A 13 -3.83 16.14 -16.39
CA SER A 13 -2.56 15.52 -16.00
C SER A 13 -2.52 15.44 -14.48
N LEU A 14 -2.62 14.24 -13.92
CA LEU A 14 -2.39 13.93 -12.50
C LEU A 14 -0.89 13.99 -12.11
N GLY A 15 -0.14 14.90 -12.74
CA GLY A 15 1.27 15.16 -12.47
C GLY A 15 1.41 16.44 -11.66
N ALA A 16 1.26 16.36 -10.34
CA ALA A 16 1.85 17.34 -9.42
C ALA A 16 1.88 16.75 -8.00
N ALA A 17 3.01 16.09 -7.69
CA ALA A 17 3.44 15.87 -6.32
C ALA A 17 3.23 17.16 -5.49
N VAL A 18 2.70 16.95 -4.28
CA VAL A 18 2.21 17.92 -3.29
C VAL A 18 3.01 19.23 -3.29
N SER A 19 2.34 20.38 -3.27
CA SER A 19 2.92 21.68 -2.90
C SER A 19 2.52 21.94 -1.44
N PRO A 20 3.36 21.65 -0.43
CA PRO A 20 2.92 21.48 0.94
C PRO A 20 2.88 22.77 1.79
N ASP A 21 2.73 23.93 1.15
CA ASP A 21 2.63 25.23 1.86
C ASP A 21 1.20 25.51 2.41
N VAL A 22 0.23 24.63 2.13
CA VAL A 22 -1.15 24.68 2.66
C VAL A 22 -1.48 23.33 3.29
N THR A 23 -2.10 23.33 4.48
CA THR A 23 -2.48 22.12 5.24
C THR A 23 -3.07 21.02 4.38
N ALA A 24 -3.94 21.33 3.41
CA ALA A 24 -4.53 20.32 2.56
C ALA A 24 -4.95 20.89 1.19
N LYS A 25 -4.70 20.15 0.10
CA LYS A 25 -5.38 20.38 -1.19
C LYS A 25 -6.85 19.93 -1.16
N ARG A 26 -7.22 19.06 -0.22
CA ARG A 26 -8.55 18.47 -0.04
C ARG A 26 -9.06 18.74 1.37
N THR A 27 -10.27 19.26 1.49
CA THR A 27 -11.04 19.38 2.72
C THR A 27 -11.39 18.00 3.29
N ARG A 28 -11.78 17.94 4.58
CA ARG A 28 -12.30 16.69 5.18
C ARG A 28 -13.48 16.12 4.40
N SER A 29 -14.41 16.98 3.98
CA SER A 29 -15.58 16.56 3.21
C SER A 29 -15.21 15.96 1.86
N GLU A 30 -14.19 16.48 1.18
CA GLU A 30 -13.70 15.91 -0.08
C GLU A 30 -13.04 14.54 0.14
N ILE A 31 -12.28 14.39 1.22
CA ILE A 31 -11.67 13.09 1.58
C ILE A 31 -12.75 12.05 1.88
N GLU A 32 -13.75 12.41 2.70
CA GLU A 32 -14.87 11.54 3.03
C GLU A 32 -15.69 11.18 1.80
N ALA A 33 -15.97 12.15 0.92
CA ALA A 33 -16.68 11.92 -0.32
C ALA A 33 -15.90 10.97 -1.26
N GLY A 34 -14.58 11.13 -1.36
CA GLY A 34 -13.73 10.26 -2.17
C GLY A 34 -13.67 8.82 -1.63
N LEU A 35 -13.52 8.65 -0.31
CA LEU A 35 -13.57 7.33 0.32
C LEU A 35 -14.94 6.66 0.10
N LYS A 36 -16.04 7.41 0.25
CA LYS A 36 -17.40 6.91 -0.04
C LYS A 36 -17.60 6.56 -1.51
N ALA A 37 -16.98 7.30 -2.43
CA ALA A 37 -17.02 7.00 -3.85
C ALA A 37 -16.29 5.68 -4.16
N LEU A 38 -15.13 5.42 -3.53
CA LEU A 38 -14.44 4.13 -3.63
C LEU A 38 -15.30 2.98 -3.10
N GLU A 39 -15.95 3.16 -1.95
CA GLU A 39 -16.88 2.15 -1.41
C GLU A 39 -18.04 1.88 -2.36
N SER A 40 -18.60 2.93 -2.96
CA SER A 40 -19.72 2.82 -3.90
C SER A 40 -19.28 2.08 -5.17
N LYS A 41 -18.12 2.45 -5.74
CA LYS A 41 -17.50 1.77 -6.90
C LYS A 41 -17.26 0.29 -6.61
N ALA A 42 -16.72 -0.04 -5.43
CA ALA A 42 -16.47 -1.43 -5.04
C ALA A 42 -17.75 -2.26 -4.90
N ARG A 43 -18.86 -1.65 -4.44
CA ARG A 43 -20.18 -2.32 -4.33
C ARG A 43 -20.84 -2.56 -5.68
N THR A 44 -20.65 -1.66 -6.65
CA THR A 44 -21.28 -1.74 -7.98
C THR A 44 -20.43 -2.47 -9.02
N ALA A 45 -19.19 -2.82 -8.68
CA ALA A 45 -18.32 -3.57 -9.59
C ALA A 45 -18.97 -4.91 -9.98
N PRO A 46 -19.10 -5.21 -11.29
CA PRO A 46 -19.72 -6.45 -11.73
C PRO A 46 -18.97 -7.66 -11.18
N ALA A 47 -19.71 -8.72 -10.87
CA ALA A 47 -19.09 -10.01 -10.65
C ALA A 47 -18.44 -10.44 -11.98
N GLU A 48 -17.13 -10.64 -11.99
CA GLU A 48 -16.44 -11.20 -13.15
C GLU A 48 -17.04 -12.56 -13.58
N PRO A 49 -16.93 -12.93 -14.87
CA PRO A 49 -17.50 -14.16 -15.40
C PRO A 49 -17.00 -15.40 -14.68
N LYS A 50 -17.82 -16.47 -14.74
CA LYS A 50 -17.53 -17.76 -14.09
C LYS A 50 -16.18 -18.33 -14.52
N ALA A 51 -15.52 -18.89 -13.50
CA ALA A 51 -14.38 -19.81 -13.45
C ALA A 51 -13.63 -20.12 -14.78
N PRO A 52 -12.29 -20.11 -14.75
CA PRO A 52 -11.49 -20.48 -15.91
C PRO A 52 -11.84 -21.92 -16.34
N ALA A 53 -12.15 -22.07 -17.63
CA ALA A 53 -12.29 -23.39 -18.23
C ALA A 53 -10.90 -24.03 -18.32
N GLY A 54 -10.62 -25.01 -17.45
CA GLY A 54 -9.59 -26.01 -17.71
C GLY A 54 -8.75 -26.44 -16.51
N ILE A 55 -9.11 -27.57 -15.91
CA ILE A 55 -8.16 -28.65 -15.61
C ILE A 55 -8.88 -29.95 -15.96
N ASP A 56 -8.39 -30.65 -16.99
CA ASP A 56 -8.87 -31.97 -17.39
C ASP A 56 -8.81 -32.93 -16.18
N ARG A 57 -9.96 -33.53 -15.85
CA ARG A 57 -10.09 -34.49 -14.77
C ARG A 57 -9.65 -35.85 -15.30
N SER A 58 -8.35 -36.08 -15.44
CA SER A 58 -7.85 -37.41 -15.74
C SER A 58 -6.86 -37.94 -14.68
N LYS A 59 -7.31 -39.02 -14.04
CA LYS A 59 -6.62 -40.05 -13.23
C LYS A 59 -6.59 -39.85 -11.70
N GLU A 60 -7.55 -40.53 -11.08
CA GLU A 60 -7.70 -40.72 -9.63
C GLU A 60 -6.59 -41.63 -9.05
N GLY A 61 -5.78 -41.07 -8.17
CA GLY A 61 -5.14 -41.77 -7.04
C GLY A 61 -5.71 -41.21 -5.74
N LYS A 62 -5.69 -41.96 -4.63
CA LYS A 62 -6.09 -41.45 -3.31
C LYS A 62 -4.94 -40.59 -2.75
N GLY A 63 -5.08 -39.26 -2.80
CA GLY A 63 -4.02 -38.28 -2.44
C GLY A 63 -3.77 -37.14 -3.43
N PRO A 64 -4.79 -36.54 -4.08
CA PRO A 64 -4.68 -35.17 -4.64
C PRO A 64 -5.94 -34.27 -4.48
N LYS A 65 -7.08 -34.79 -4.00
CA LYS A 65 -8.36 -34.02 -3.95
C LYS A 65 -8.31 -32.78 -3.02
N ALA A 66 -7.52 -32.83 -1.95
CA ALA A 66 -7.37 -31.70 -1.01
C ALA A 66 -6.54 -30.54 -1.60
N VAL A 67 -5.47 -30.85 -2.33
CA VAL A 67 -4.59 -29.85 -2.97
C VAL A 67 -5.35 -29.10 -4.07
N VAL A 68 -6.11 -29.82 -4.90
CA VAL A 68 -6.92 -29.20 -5.96
C VAL A 68 -8.00 -28.28 -5.38
N ASN A 69 -8.64 -28.67 -4.27
CA ASN A 69 -9.65 -27.83 -3.61
C ASN A 69 -9.07 -26.56 -2.97
N ASP A 70 -7.84 -26.61 -2.44
CA ASP A 70 -7.19 -25.44 -1.82
C ASP A 70 -6.70 -24.40 -2.83
N LEU A 71 -6.58 -24.77 -4.11
CA LEU A 71 -6.09 -23.91 -5.19
C LEU A 71 -7.20 -23.33 -6.07
N VAL A 72 -8.46 -23.63 -5.79
CA VAL A 72 -9.62 -23.00 -6.44
C VAL A 72 -10.05 -21.77 -5.67
N ILE A 73 -10.06 -20.60 -6.32
CA ILE A 73 -10.55 -19.35 -5.71
C ILE A 73 -12.06 -19.47 -5.49
N LYS A 74 -12.49 -19.39 -4.23
CA LYS A 74 -13.90 -19.46 -3.86
C LYS A 74 -14.56 -18.08 -3.94
N SER A 75 -15.88 -18.05 -4.11
CA SER A 75 -16.63 -16.78 -4.22
C SER A 75 -16.50 -15.89 -2.98
N ASP A 76 -16.42 -16.50 -1.79
CA ASP A 76 -16.21 -15.80 -0.53
C ASP A 76 -14.77 -15.28 -0.39
N GLU A 77 -13.78 -16.01 -0.91
CA GLU A 77 -12.39 -15.54 -1.00
C GLU A 77 -12.27 -14.31 -1.91
N LEU A 78 -12.93 -14.34 -3.07
CA LEU A 78 -12.96 -13.19 -3.98
C LEU A 78 -13.67 -11.98 -3.35
N LYS A 79 -14.72 -12.21 -2.54
CA LYS A 79 -15.36 -11.14 -1.77
C LYS A 79 -14.40 -10.51 -0.75
N ARG A 80 -13.58 -11.31 -0.05
CA ARG A 80 -12.53 -10.81 0.86
C ARG A 80 -11.43 -10.06 0.11
N ALA A 81 -10.96 -10.58 -1.04
CA ALA A 81 -10.00 -9.91 -1.90
C ALA A 81 -10.49 -8.51 -2.34
N ARG A 82 -11.78 -8.37 -2.68
CA ARG A 82 -12.39 -7.07 -3.02
C ARG A 82 -12.43 -6.11 -1.82
N ALA A 83 -12.65 -6.62 -0.62
CA ALA A 83 -12.61 -5.81 0.59
C ALA A 83 -11.20 -5.30 0.91
N GLU A 84 -10.18 -6.15 0.78
CA GLU A 84 -8.77 -5.75 0.93
C GLU A 84 -8.34 -4.80 -0.19
N LEU A 85 -8.79 -4.99 -1.45
CA LEU A 85 -8.55 -4.04 -2.53
C LEU A 85 -9.13 -2.66 -2.21
N LEU A 86 -10.38 -2.60 -1.74
CA LEU A 86 -11.00 -1.35 -1.31
C LEU A 86 -10.18 -0.67 -0.22
N ARG A 87 -9.66 -1.46 0.74
CA ARG A 87 -8.80 -0.93 1.80
C ARG A 87 -7.49 -0.38 1.26
N LEU A 88 -6.84 -1.08 0.34
CA LEU A 88 -5.61 -0.65 -0.35
C LEU A 88 -5.85 0.67 -1.10
N ASN A 89 -6.90 0.73 -1.92
CA ASN A 89 -7.25 1.94 -2.66
C ASN A 89 -7.60 3.11 -1.73
N GLY A 90 -8.22 2.85 -0.57
CA GLY A 90 -8.44 3.86 0.46
C GLY A 90 -7.13 4.47 0.99
N TYR A 91 -6.13 3.64 1.31
CA TYR A 91 -4.81 4.13 1.71
C TYR A 91 -4.12 4.92 0.59
N ARG A 92 -4.15 4.41 -0.64
CA ARG A 92 -3.57 5.08 -1.81
C ARG A 92 -4.22 6.45 -2.04
N TYR A 93 -5.54 6.53 -1.97
CA TYR A 93 -6.29 7.78 -2.07
C TYR A 93 -5.89 8.79 -0.98
N LEU A 94 -5.77 8.34 0.27
CA LEU A 94 -5.32 9.20 1.39
C LEU A 94 -3.90 9.71 1.17
N CYS A 95 -3.01 8.88 0.63
CA CYS A 95 -1.65 9.26 0.26
C CYS A 95 -1.54 10.11 -1.03
N GLY A 96 -2.66 10.43 -1.69
CA GLY A 96 -2.68 11.23 -2.91
C GLY A 96 -2.19 10.48 -4.15
N LEU A 97 -2.21 9.15 -4.10
CA LEU A 97 -1.93 8.27 -5.23
C LEU A 97 -3.21 7.94 -6.00
N ASP A 98 -3.02 7.44 -7.22
CA ASP A 98 -4.07 6.78 -7.98
C ASP A 98 -4.66 5.60 -7.18
N ALA A 99 -5.97 5.64 -6.98
CA ALA A 99 -6.75 4.69 -6.21
C ALA A 99 -7.64 3.79 -7.10
N ASP A 100 -7.28 3.67 -8.37
CA ASP A 100 -7.94 2.80 -9.35
C ASP A 100 -7.22 1.46 -9.57
N VAL A 101 -6.46 0.98 -8.58
CA VAL A 101 -5.87 -0.37 -8.66
C VAL A 101 -6.99 -1.39 -8.78
N VAL A 102 -6.82 -2.35 -9.70
CA VAL A 102 -7.79 -3.42 -9.97
C VAL A 102 -7.25 -4.79 -9.59
N LEU A 103 -8.16 -5.73 -9.34
CA LEU A 103 -7.79 -7.14 -9.25
C LEU A 103 -7.51 -7.69 -10.64
N LYS A 104 -6.46 -8.50 -10.77
CA LYS A 104 -6.24 -9.37 -11.90
C LYS A 104 -6.41 -10.83 -11.47
N GLU A 105 -7.19 -11.58 -12.24
CA GLU A 105 -7.44 -13.01 -11.97
C GLU A 105 -6.13 -13.81 -11.88
N GLU A 106 -5.20 -13.57 -12.82
CA GLU A 106 -3.88 -14.19 -12.83
C GLU A 106 -3.09 -13.92 -11.54
N TYR A 107 -3.17 -12.70 -10.98
CA TYR A 107 -2.51 -12.35 -9.74
C TYR A 107 -3.20 -12.99 -8.54
N ASN A 108 -4.54 -13.01 -8.49
CA ASN A 108 -5.27 -13.70 -7.43
C ASN A 108 -4.86 -15.18 -7.36
N LEU A 109 -4.80 -15.84 -8.51
CA LEU A 109 -4.41 -17.24 -8.59
C LEU A 109 -2.96 -17.42 -8.12
N THR A 110 -2.04 -16.61 -8.63
CA THR A 110 -0.61 -16.67 -8.26
C THR A 110 -0.40 -16.46 -6.75
N CYS A 111 -1.06 -15.47 -6.16
CA CYS A 111 -1.03 -15.23 -4.73
C CYS A 111 -1.61 -16.39 -3.92
N LYS A 112 -2.63 -17.09 -4.43
CA LYS A 112 -3.21 -18.26 -3.75
C LYS A 112 -2.24 -19.44 -3.73
N PHE A 113 -1.50 -19.66 -4.81
CA PHE A 113 -0.39 -20.61 -4.82
C PHE A 113 0.73 -20.19 -3.83
N GLY A 114 1.05 -18.90 -3.73
CA GLY A 114 2.02 -18.39 -2.75
C GLY A 114 1.59 -18.65 -1.30
N ALA A 115 0.33 -18.36 -0.98
CA ALA A 115 -0.26 -18.68 0.32
C ALA A 115 -0.28 -20.18 0.59
N TYR A 116 -0.60 -21.01 -0.41
CA TYR A 116 -0.53 -22.47 -0.32
C TYR A 116 0.89 -22.92 0.06
N LEU A 117 1.92 -22.42 -0.64
CA LEU A 117 3.31 -22.78 -0.37
C LEU A 117 3.73 -22.40 1.05
N CYS A 118 3.39 -21.20 1.52
CA CYS A 118 3.59 -20.78 2.91
C CYS A 118 2.88 -21.73 3.90
N SER A 119 1.65 -22.16 3.58
CA SER A 119 0.89 -23.07 4.43
C SER A 119 1.51 -24.46 4.52
N VAL A 120 2.16 -24.94 3.45
CA VAL A 120 2.85 -26.24 3.42
C VAL A 120 4.12 -26.20 4.27
N ILE A 121 4.87 -25.09 4.23
CA ILE A 121 6.10 -24.94 5.03
C ILE A 121 5.84 -24.45 6.46
N GLY A 122 4.61 -24.02 6.77
CA GLY A 122 4.18 -23.59 8.10
C GLY A 122 4.70 -22.21 8.53
N ARG A 123 5.18 -21.37 7.61
CA ARG A 123 5.67 -20.02 7.91
C ARG A 123 5.59 -19.09 6.69
N ILE A 124 5.66 -17.79 6.94
CA ILE A 124 5.91 -16.80 5.88
C ILE A 124 7.37 -16.91 5.45
N GLU A 125 7.61 -17.02 4.14
CA GLU A 125 8.93 -17.03 3.53
C GLU A 125 8.80 -16.51 2.09
N HIS A 126 9.65 -15.57 1.68
CA HIS A 126 9.59 -15.00 0.33
C HIS A 126 10.28 -15.88 -0.71
N THR A 127 11.35 -16.57 -0.32
CA THR A 127 12.13 -17.47 -1.19
C THR A 127 12.20 -18.89 -0.63
N PRO A 128 11.05 -19.58 -0.49
CA PRO A 128 11.01 -20.91 0.11
C PRO A 128 11.66 -21.93 -0.80
N ALA A 129 12.45 -22.84 -0.23
CA ALA A 129 12.93 -24.02 -0.96
C ALA A 129 11.76 -24.96 -1.30
N LYS A 130 11.89 -25.73 -2.38
CA LYS A 130 10.87 -26.70 -2.81
C LYS A 130 10.64 -27.78 -1.74
N PRO A 131 9.43 -27.92 -1.20
CA PRO A 131 9.11 -29.01 -0.29
C PRO A 131 9.23 -30.38 -0.98
N ALA A 132 9.68 -31.39 -0.22
CA ALA A 132 9.80 -32.75 -0.74
C ALA A 132 8.43 -33.28 -1.23
N GLY A 133 8.41 -33.87 -2.42
CA GLY A 133 7.19 -34.43 -3.02
C GLY A 133 6.20 -33.41 -3.59
N MET A 134 6.51 -32.10 -3.54
CA MET A 134 5.67 -31.09 -4.20
C MET A 134 5.86 -31.13 -5.72
N ASP A 135 4.74 -31.07 -6.44
CA ASP A 135 4.73 -30.92 -7.90
C ASP A 135 5.49 -29.66 -8.35
N GLU A 136 6.24 -29.78 -9.43
CA GLU A 136 7.14 -28.74 -9.91
C GLU A 136 6.39 -27.49 -10.39
N LEU A 137 5.24 -27.64 -11.04
CA LEU A 137 4.44 -26.52 -11.54
C LEU A 137 3.76 -25.79 -10.37
N VAL A 138 3.23 -26.55 -9.40
CA VAL A 138 2.69 -25.99 -8.16
C VAL A 138 3.75 -25.21 -7.39
N TYR A 139 4.95 -25.77 -7.24
CA TYR A 139 6.06 -25.09 -6.58
C TYR A 139 6.47 -23.81 -7.31
N LYS A 140 6.68 -23.85 -8.63
CA LYS A 140 7.08 -22.67 -9.40
C LYS A 140 6.07 -21.54 -9.28
N LYS A 141 4.77 -21.87 -9.38
CA LYS A 141 3.70 -20.87 -9.24
C LYS A 141 3.60 -20.33 -7.81
N GLY A 142 3.80 -21.19 -6.82
CA GLY A 142 3.85 -20.79 -5.41
C GLY A 142 5.04 -19.89 -5.10
N TYR A 143 6.22 -20.24 -5.61
CA TYR A 143 7.44 -19.45 -5.46
C TYR A 143 7.29 -18.06 -6.09
N GLU A 144 6.72 -17.97 -7.30
CA GLU A 144 6.38 -16.68 -7.92
C GLU A 144 5.42 -15.87 -7.02
N GLY A 145 4.41 -16.52 -6.46
CA GLY A 145 3.48 -15.91 -5.51
C GLY A 145 4.16 -15.39 -4.26
N THR A 146 5.11 -16.12 -3.67
CA THR A 146 5.82 -15.69 -2.45
C THR A 146 6.85 -14.60 -2.72
N SER A 147 7.58 -14.68 -3.83
CA SER A 147 8.69 -13.77 -4.13
C SER A 147 8.23 -12.39 -4.62
N SER A 148 6.99 -12.28 -5.13
CA SER A 148 6.46 -11.06 -5.76
C SER A 148 5.34 -10.38 -4.96
N SER A 149 5.02 -10.90 -3.78
CA SER A 149 3.88 -10.46 -2.96
C SER A 149 4.31 -9.95 -1.60
N ASN A 150 3.52 -9.05 -1.02
CA ASN A 150 3.47 -8.92 0.43
C ASN A 150 2.82 -10.19 1.00
N LEU A 151 3.37 -10.74 2.08
CA LEU A 151 2.89 -11.97 2.71
C LEU A 151 2.36 -11.69 4.11
N PHE A 152 1.25 -12.32 4.47
CA PHE A 152 0.63 -12.15 5.77
C PHE A 152 0.20 -13.48 6.36
N TRP A 153 0.12 -13.51 7.69
CA TRP A 153 -0.40 -14.64 8.44
C TRP A 153 -1.28 -14.11 9.57
N SER A 154 -2.41 -14.77 9.78
CA SER A 154 -3.23 -14.57 10.96
C SER A 154 -3.65 -15.91 11.54
N SER A 155 -3.94 -15.91 12.85
CA SER A 155 -4.58 -17.04 13.52
C SER A 155 -6.06 -17.20 13.13
N GLY A 156 -6.59 -16.31 12.30
CA GLY A 156 -7.95 -16.37 11.77
C GLY A 156 -8.10 -17.40 10.65
N PRO A 157 -9.34 -17.78 10.31
CA PRO A 157 -9.61 -18.88 9.38
C PRO A 157 -9.24 -18.57 7.92
N ASP A 158 -9.17 -17.28 7.54
CA ASP A 158 -8.99 -16.87 6.14
C ASP A 158 -7.60 -16.31 5.81
N GLY A 159 -6.83 -15.82 6.78
CA GLY A 159 -5.48 -15.26 6.55
C GLY A 159 -5.43 -13.92 5.80
N LEU A 160 -6.52 -13.45 5.20
CA LEU A 160 -6.57 -12.28 4.31
C LEU A 160 -7.21 -11.06 4.96
N THR A 161 -8.24 -11.27 5.79
CA THR A 161 -8.96 -10.17 6.43
C THR A 161 -8.02 -9.36 7.33
N GLY A 162 -7.86 -8.07 7.01
CA GLY A 162 -6.98 -7.14 7.70
C GLY A 162 -5.53 -7.17 7.24
N SER A 163 -5.17 -7.96 6.21
CA SER A 163 -3.79 -8.06 5.74
C SER A 163 -3.26 -6.72 5.24
N VAL A 164 -4.07 -5.90 4.55
CA VAL A 164 -3.65 -4.57 4.08
C VAL A 164 -3.38 -3.63 5.25
N ASN A 165 -4.15 -3.72 6.35
CA ASN A 165 -3.84 -2.94 7.56
C ASN A 165 -2.50 -3.37 8.17
N GLY A 166 -2.21 -4.68 8.19
CA GLY A 166 -0.93 -5.20 8.62
C GLY A 166 0.23 -4.68 7.77
N TYR A 167 0.09 -4.72 6.44
CA TYR A 167 1.08 -4.19 5.50
C TYR A 167 1.28 -2.69 5.64
N MET A 168 0.24 -1.94 5.99
CA MET A 168 0.34 -0.48 6.17
C MET A 168 0.88 -0.11 7.55
N ASP A 169 0.71 -0.94 8.59
CA ASP A 169 1.34 -0.73 9.88
C ASP A 169 2.85 -0.97 9.80
N ASP A 170 3.31 -2.17 9.43
CA ASP A 170 4.70 -2.48 9.07
C ASP A 170 5.79 -2.00 10.06
N SER A 171 5.39 -1.79 11.31
CA SER A 171 6.16 -1.01 12.29
C SER A 171 6.78 -1.87 13.39
N ASP A 172 6.59 -3.18 13.31
CA ASP A 172 7.19 -4.14 14.22
C ASP A 172 8.70 -4.26 14.01
N ALA A 173 9.37 -4.95 14.93
CA ALA A 173 10.82 -5.00 15.00
C ALA A 173 11.50 -5.61 13.76
N SER A 174 10.86 -6.54 13.04
CA SER A 174 11.48 -7.15 11.85
C SER A 174 11.31 -6.29 10.59
N ASN A 175 10.29 -5.43 10.58
CA ASN A 175 9.90 -4.64 9.41
C ASN A 175 10.30 -3.16 9.47
N ILE A 176 10.41 -2.58 10.67
CA ILE A 176 10.62 -1.13 10.87
C ILE A 176 11.87 -0.57 10.18
N ALA A 177 12.87 -1.42 9.92
CA ALA A 177 14.07 -1.01 9.21
C ALA A 177 13.82 -0.55 7.76
N ARG A 178 12.74 -1.03 7.13
CA ARG A 178 12.47 -0.84 5.70
C ARG A 178 11.05 -0.41 5.36
N VAL A 179 10.07 -0.71 6.21
CA VAL A 179 8.62 -0.55 5.97
C VAL A 179 8.22 -0.99 4.55
N GLY A 180 8.74 -2.16 4.15
CA GLY A 180 8.71 -2.65 2.78
C GLY A 180 7.31 -2.98 2.29
N HIS A 181 6.47 -3.59 3.14
CA HIS A 181 5.10 -3.93 2.77
C HIS A 181 4.30 -2.66 2.47
N ARG A 182 4.44 -1.64 3.33
CA ARG A 182 3.78 -0.34 3.13
C ARG A 182 4.24 0.31 1.83
N ARG A 183 5.54 0.30 1.56
CA ARG A 183 6.11 0.90 0.35
C ARG A 183 5.62 0.22 -0.93
N TRP A 184 5.38 -1.10 -0.88
CA TRP A 184 4.72 -1.80 -1.98
C TRP A 184 3.25 -1.43 -2.13
N CYS A 185 2.47 -1.36 -1.05
CA CYS A 185 1.07 -0.89 -1.11
C CYS A 185 0.96 0.52 -1.71
N LEU A 186 1.94 1.38 -1.41
CA LEU A 186 2.03 2.76 -1.85
C LEU A 186 2.92 2.97 -3.09
N ASN A 187 3.23 1.90 -3.84
CA ASN A 187 3.96 2.00 -5.09
C ASN A 187 3.13 2.80 -6.12
N PRO A 188 3.57 3.99 -6.58
CA PRO A 188 2.78 4.79 -7.51
C PRO A 188 2.52 4.06 -8.84
N ALA A 189 3.47 3.26 -9.31
CA ALA A 189 3.37 2.53 -10.57
C ALA A 189 2.44 1.30 -10.53
N MET A 190 1.90 0.94 -9.36
CA MET A 190 0.92 -0.14 -9.24
C MET A 190 -0.41 0.27 -9.89
N GLY A 191 -0.83 -0.48 -10.91
CA GLY A 191 -2.15 -0.39 -11.54
C GLY A 191 -2.99 -1.65 -11.34
N ALA A 192 -2.37 -2.78 -11.02
CA ALA A 192 -3.05 -4.03 -10.70
C ALA A 192 -2.46 -4.73 -9.49
N THR A 193 -3.28 -5.53 -8.82
CA THR A 193 -2.87 -6.44 -7.75
C THR A 193 -3.70 -7.72 -7.82
N GLY A 194 -3.45 -8.63 -6.90
CA GLY A 194 -4.27 -9.80 -6.66
C GLY A 194 -4.07 -10.27 -5.23
N PHE A 195 -5.05 -11.00 -4.71
CA PHE A 195 -5.01 -11.55 -3.37
C PHE A 195 -5.31 -13.04 -3.41
N GLY A 196 -4.62 -13.78 -2.56
CA GLY A 196 -4.85 -15.21 -2.39
C GLY A 196 -4.65 -15.61 -0.94
N GLN A 197 -5.37 -16.66 -0.54
CA GLN A 197 -5.35 -17.17 0.83
C GLN A 197 -5.46 -18.69 0.89
N VAL A 198 -4.76 -19.27 1.86
CA VAL A 198 -4.83 -20.68 2.25
C VAL A 198 -4.48 -20.82 3.73
N ARG A 199 -5.39 -21.40 4.53
CA ARG A 199 -5.14 -21.87 5.91
C ARG A 199 -4.44 -20.86 6.82
N GLY A 200 -4.94 -19.62 6.86
CA GLY A 200 -4.38 -18.54 7.70
C GLY A 200 -3.22 -17.77 7.07
N TYR A 201 -2.69 -18.21 5.92
CA TYR A 201 -1.70 -17.47 5.14
C TYR A 201 -2.38 -16.72 4.00
N SER A 202 -1.86 -15.55 3.66
CA SER A 202 -2.27 -14.80 2.48
C SER A 202 -1.11 -14.09 1.80
N ALA A 203 -1.34 -13.73 0.54
CA ALA A 203 -0.42 -12.96 -0.28
C ALA A 203 -1.19 -11.87 -1.04
N MET A 204 -0.56 -10.71 -1.20
CA MET A 204 -0.99 -9.63 -2.08
C MET A 204 0.09 -9.34 -3.12
N TRP A 205 -0.23 -9.45 -4.42
CA TRP A 205 0.71 -9.13 -5.48
C TRP A 205 1.16 -7.66 -5.38
N SER A 206 2.46 -7.45 -5.20
CA SER A 206 3.03 -6.16 -4.85
C SER A 206 3.90 -5.57 -5.96
N MET A 207 4.59 -6.42 -6.71
CA MET A 207 5.56 -6.00 -7.73
C MET A 207 4.90 -5.73 -9.09
N ASP A 208 3.81 -4.95 -9.08
CA ASP A 208 3.18 -4.44 -10.30
C ASP A 208 3.68 -3.04 -10.67
N ALA A 209 3.83 -2.80 -11.97
CA ALA A 209 4.26 -1.51 -12.53
C ALA A 209 3.44 -1.12 -13.77
N SER A 210 2.19 -1.61 -13.85
CA SER A 210 1.35 -1.42 -15.03
C SER A 210 0.77 -0.01 -15.15
N ASN A 211 0.73 0.77 -14.06
CA ASN A 211 0.31 2.17 -14.10
C ASN A 211 1.45 3.06 -14.61
N ALA A 212 1.43 3.34 -15.91
CA ALA A 212 2.42 4.21 -16.54
C ALA A 212 2.36 5.66 -16.02
N ALA A 213 1.19 6.16 -15.60
CA ALA A 213 1.06 7.50 -15.04
C ALA A 213 1.70 7.63 -13.65
N GLY A 214 1.88 6.51 -12.94
CA GLY A 214 2.63 6.41 -11.70
C GLY A 214 4.13 6.17 -11.90
N LYS A 215 4.65 6.29 -13.12
CA LYS A 215 6.09 6.27 -13.39
C LYS A 215 6.60 7.69 -13.39
N GLY A 216 7.65 7.96 -12.63
CA GLY A 216 8.27 9.27 -12.55
C GLY A 216 8.56 9.69 -11.12
N GLU A 217 8.77 10.98 -10.93
CA GLU A 217 9.26 11.54 -9.67
C GLU A 217 8.11 11.70 -8.67
N HIS A 218 8.13 10.89 -7.62
CA HIS A 218 7.11 10.91 -6.58
C HIS A 218 7.71 11.21 -5.20
N ILE A 219 6.93 11.94 -4.40
CA ILE A 219 7.08 11.99 -2.94
C ILE A 219 5.78 11.43 -2.37
N VAL A 220 5.89 10.37 -1.57
CA VAL A 220 4.76 9.69 -0.96
C VAL A 220 4.94 9.69 0.54
N CYS A 221 4.06 10.41 1.24
CA CYS A 221 4.07 10.50 2.70
C CYS A 221 3.00 9.58 3.30
N PHE A 222 3.34 8.91 4.39
CA PHE A 222 2.42 8.20 5.26
C PHE A 222 2.68 8.63 6.71
N PRO A 223 1.71 9.29 7.37
CA PRO A 223 0.51 9.86 6.79
C PRO A 223 0.83 10.99 5.79
N ALA A 224 -0.07 11.27 4.86
CA ALA A 224 0.11 12.37 3.90
C ALA A 224 -0.35 13.71 4.46
N ALA A 225 0.07 14.79 3.79
CA ALA A 225 -0.38 16.15 4.09
C ALA A 225 -1.91 16.25 3.95
N GLY A 226 -2.55 16.97 4.87
CA GLY A 226 -4.00 17.16 4.89
C GLY A 226 -4.66 16.50 6.08
N PHE A 227 -5.82 15.90 5.85
CA PHE A 227 -6.57 15.23 6.90
C PHE A 227 -6.39 13.71 6.78
N TRP A 228 -6.15 13.07 7.91
CA TRP A 228 -5.97 11.63 8.02
C TRP A 228 -7.01 11.01 8.95
N PRO A 229 -7.92 10.14 8.43
CA PRO A 229 -8.90 9.48 9.28
C PRO A 229 -8.22 8.50 10.23
N LEU A 230 -8.57 8.54 11.52
CA LEU A 230 -8.09 7.57 12.52
C LEU A 230 -8.49 6.13 12.18
N ALA A 231 -9.57 5.93 11.40
CA ALA A 231 -9.95 4.63 10.88
C ALA A 231 -8.91 4.00 9.92
N TYR A 232 -7.97 4.81 9.40
CA TYR A 232 -6.82 4.38 8.60
C TYR A 232 -5.50 4.51 9.37
N TRP A 233 -5.53 4.82 10.68
CA TRP A 233 -4.33 4.96 11.49
C TRP A 233 -4.06 3.72 12.35
N PRO A 234 -2.95 3.00 12.13
CA PRO A 234 -2.52 1.96 13.06
C PRO A 234 -1.99 2.60 14.36
N SER A 235 -2.36 2.03 15.51
CA SER A 235 -2.23 2.69 16.82
C SER A 235 -0.84 3.26 17.18
N ARG A 236 0.25 2.68 16.65
CA ARG A 236 1.65 3.12 16.86
C ARG A 236 2.51 3.07 15.60
N ALA A 237 1.91 3.31 14.44
CA ALA A 237 2.62 3.24 13.17
C ALA A 237 3.80 4.22 13.14
N ALA A 238 4.94 3.74 12.64
CA ALA A 238 6.01 4.58 12.15
C ALA A 238 5.55 5.33 10.90
N TRP A 239 5.98 6.56 10.77
CA TRP A 239 5.75 7.43 9.64
C TRP A 239 6.81 7.14 8.58
N SER A 240 6.48 7.40 7.32
CA SER A 240 7.40 7.20 6.21
C SER A 240 7.23 8.26 5.13
N ILE A 241 8.34 8.70 4.56
CA ILE A 241 8.38 9.58 3.40
C ILE A 241 9.23 8.89 2.35
N SER A 242 8.60 8.36 1.31
CA SER A 242 9.29 7.81 0.14
C SER A 242 9.53 8.91 -0.88
N LEU A 243 10.77 9.06 -1.34
CA LEU A 243 11.17 10.11 -2.29
C LEU A 243 11.95 9.51 -3.44
N ASP A 244 11.55 9.78 -4.68
CA ASP A 244 12.24 9.26 -5.86
C ASP A 244 13.73 9.69 -5.88
N PRO A 245 14.68 8.74 -5.84
CA PRO A 245 16.10 9.05 -5.76
C PRO A 245 16.68 9.66 -7.04
N GLY A 246 15.96 9.57 -8.17
CA GLY A 246 16.34 10.22 -9.43
C GLY A 246 16.33 11.75 -9.32
N ARG A 247 15.45 12.30 -8.48
CA ARG A 247 15.34 13.76 -8.24
C ARG A 247 15.72 14.19 -6.83
N TYR A 248 15.32 13.42 -5.83
CA TYR A 248 15.39 13.84 -4.44
C TYR A 248 16.51 13.12 -3.72
N ARG A 249 17.26 13.84 -2.88
CA ARG A 249 18.27 13.23 -2.00
C ARG A 249 18.07 13.67 -0.56
N VAL A 250 18.19 12.70 0.35
CA VAL A 250 18.17 12.90 1.80
C VAL A 250 19.43 12.27 2.38
N GLU A 251 20.06 12.94 3.34
CA GLU A 251 21.21 12.44 4.09
C GLU A 251 20.82 11.23 4.94
N ASP A 252 21.76 10.34 5.25
CA ASP A 252 21.46 9.10 6.00
C ASP A 252 21.04 9.38 7.46
N ASN A 253 21.47 10.52 8.02
CA ASN A 253 21.01 11.04 9.31
C ASN A 253 20.37 12.43 9.11
N PRO A 254 19.13 12.50 8.60
CA PRO A 254 18.50 13.77 8.29
C PRO A 254 18.13 14.55 9.55
N GLU A 255 18.21 15.88 9.50
CA GLU A 255 17.71 16.77 10.56
C GLU A 255 16.17 16.87 10.52
N LEU A 256 15.51 15.73 10.69
CA LEU A 256 14.07 15.60 10.67
C LEU A 256 13.46 16.16 11.95
N LYS A 257 12.40 16.97 11.81
CA LYS A 257 11.62 17.49 12.94
C LYS A 257 10.14 17.19 12.74
N VAL A 258 9.47 16.84 13.85
CA VAL A 258 8.00 16.76 13.92
C VAL A 258 7.53 17.64 15.06
N TYR A 259 6.55 18.50 14.80
CA TYR A 259 6.00 19.45 15.76
C TYR A 259 4.54 19.12 16.04
N LEU A 260 4.13 19.22 17.31
CA LEU A 260 2.70 19.27 17.65
C LEU A 260 2.21 20.70 17.45
N LEU A 261 1.19 20.89 16.60
CA LEU A 261 0.70 22.20 16.20
C LEU A 261 -0.62 22.54 16.90
N GLY A 262 -0.75 23.79 17.36
CA GLY A 262 -1.93 24.32 18.05
C GLY A 262 -3.04 24.84 17.13
N GLY A 263 -3.35 24.13 16.03
CA GLY A 263 -4.47 24.49 15.15
C GLY A 263 -4.16 25.42 13.97
N THR A 264 -2.88 25.62 13.62
CA THR A 264 -2.51 26.38 12.40
C THR A 264 -2.81 25.57 11.12
N ASP A 265 -3.35 26.23 10.09
CA ASP A 265 -3.58 25.67 8.76
C ASP A 265 -2.35 25.76 7.84
N ARG A 266 -1.25 26.39 8.29
CA ARG A 266 -0.01 26.48 7.51
C ARG A 266 1.19 26.11 8.36
N PHE A 267 2.21 25.55 7.72
CA PHE A 267 3.45 25.28 8.41
C PHE A 267 4.02 26.63 8.89
N PRO A 268 4.29 26.81 10.19
CA PRO A 268 4.77 28.09 10.71
C PRO A 268 6.11 28.48 10.07
N GLN A 269 6.24 29.74 9.65
CA GLN A 269 7.51 30.27 9.12
C GLN A 269 8.61 30.31 10.18
N ASP A 270 8.24 30.58 11.43
CA ASP A 270 9.11 30.46 12.59
C ASP A 270 8.67 29.24 13.42
N THR A 271 9.62 28.35 13.68
CA THR A 271 9.41 27.16 14.51
C THR A 271 9.87 27.37 15.96
N LYS A 272 10.43 28.55 16.28
CA LYS A 272 10.84 28.92 17.64
C LYS A 272 9.64 28.85 18.59
N GLY A 273 9.80 28.12 19.69
CA GLY A 273 8.76 27.92 20.68
C GLY A 273 7.73 26.83 20.33
N LEU A 274 7.77 26.23 19.13
CA LEU A 274 6.97 25.05 18.85
C LEU A 274 7.51 23.83 19.60
N LYS A 275 6.59 23.00 20.09
CA LYS A 275 6.94 21.74 20.74
C LYS A 275 7.37 20.71 19.70
N ALA A 276 8.69 20.57 19.51
CA ALA A 276 9.27 19.45 18.77
C ALA A 276 9.06 18.14 19.55
N LEU A 277 8.59 17.11 18.86
CA LEU A 277 8.40 15.78 19.42
C LEU A 277 9.71 15.00 19.37
N LYS A 278 9.96 14.21 20.41
CA LYS A 278 11.02 13.20 20.37
C LYS A 278 10.68 12.15 19.32
N LEU A 279 11.68 11.77 18.52
CA LEU A 279 11.54 10.77 17.47
C LEU A 279 12.32 9.51 17.85
N THR A 280 11.75 8.36 17.49
CA THR A 280 12.38 7.05 17.51
C THR A 280 12.45 6.49 16.10
N ASP A 281 13.25 5.45 15.87
CA ASP A 281 13.36 4.77 14.58
C ASP A 281 13.74 5.64 13.37
N VAL A 282 14.38 6.80 13.60
CA VAL A 282 14.81 7.70 12.53
C VAL A 282 15.90 7.03 11.69
N ARG A 283 15.61 6.77 10.42
CA ARG A 283 16.53 6.13 9.48
C ARG A 283 16.15 6.41 8.02
N VAL A 284 17.09 6.17 7.11
CA VAL A 284 16.85 6.19 5.66
C VAL A 284 17.08 4.79 5.10
N SER A 285 16.05 4.18 4.52
CA SER A 285 16.17 2.94 3.75
C SER A 285 16.35 3.25 2.26
N ARG A 286 17.24 2.50 1.61
CA ARG A 286 17.51 2.59 0.15
C ARG A 286 17.17 1.30 -0.60
N GLU A 287 16.47 0.38 0.04
CA GLU A 287 16.08 -0.92 -0.53
C GLU A 287 15.07 -0.73 -1.68
N GLY A 288 15.13 -1.58 -2.72
CA GLY A 288 14.27 -1.47 -3.92
C GLY A 288 12.82 -1.92 -3.70
N MET A 289 12.05 -1.16 -2.92
CA MET A 289 10.64 -1.44 -2.62
C MET A 289 9.78 -0.25 -3.01
N GLY A 290 8.95 -0.40 -4.06
CA GLY A 290 8.26 0.72 -4.69
C GLY A 290 9.25 1.82 -5.06
N ILE A 291 9.24 2.93 -4.30
CA ILE A 291 10.25 3.99 -4.39
C ILE A 291 11.44 3.64 -3.49
N ALA A 292 12.65 3.53 -4.06
CA ALA A 292 13.81 2.97 -3.37
C ALA A 292 14.32 3.77 -2.14
N GLN A 293 14.17 5.10 -2.10
CA GLN A 293 14.60 5.92 -0.96
C GLN A 293 13.41 6.26 -0.05
N CYS A 294 13.51 5.93 1.24
CA CYS A 294 12.46 6.17 2.22
C CYS A 294 13.03 6.61 3.58
N VAL A 295 12.58 7.77 4.07
CA VAL A 295 12.83 8.23 5.44
C VAL A 295 11.77 7.64 6.36
N ILE A 296 12.18 6.93 7.40
CA ILE A 296 11.31 6.25 8.36
C ILE A 296 11.56 6.86 9.74
N PHE A 297 10.50 7.12 10.51
CA PHE A 297 10.60 7.73 11.83
C PHE A 297 9.31 7.53 12.62
N ARG A 298 9.36 7.59 13.95
CA ARG A 298 8.19 7.47 14.81
C ARG A 298 8.18 8.57 15.87
N PRO A 299 7.22 9.51 15.83
CA PRO A 299 7.01 10.46 16.91
C PRO A 299 6.57 9.77 18.21
N GLU A 300 7.13 10.16 19.35
CA GLU A 300 6.73 9.68 20.69
C GLU A 300 5.41 10.32 21.17
N LEU A 301 4.41 10.36 20.29
CA LEU A 301 3.06 10.80 20.59
C LEU A 301 2.09 10.13 19.62
N ALA A 302 1.20 9.29 20.15
CA ALA A 302 0.12 8.71 19.36
C ALA A 302 -0.88 9.82 18.96
N PRO A 303 -1.22 9.95 17.67
CA PRO A 303 -2.20 10.92 17.20
C PRO A 303 -3.59 10.71 17.81
N LYS A 304 -4.27 11.83 18.11
CA LYS A 304 -5.67 11.88 18.52
C LYS A 304 -6.47 12.76 17.57
N ARG A 305 -7.80 12.58 17.59
CA ARG A 305 -8.74 13.39 16.82
C ARG A 305 -8.52 14.89 17.09
N GLY A 306 -8.42 15.67 16.02
CA GLY A 306 -8.16 17.11 16.03
C GLY A 306 -6.68 17.51 16.19
N GLN A 307 -5.77 16.55 16.41
CA GLN A 307 -4.35 16.89 16.55
C GLN A 307 -3.69 17.10 15.20
N ARG A 308 -2.89 18.18 15.13
CA ARG A 308 -2.09 18.53 13.96
C ARG A 308 -0.62 18.32 14.24
N PHE A 309 0.06 17.78 13.24
CA PHE A 309 1.49 17.53 13.28
C PHE A 309 2.14 18.20 12.07
N GLY A 310 3.16 19.00 12.31
CA GLY A 310 4.02 19.56 11.26
C GLY A 310 5.26 18.70 11.10
N VAL A 311 5.56 18.24 9.90
CA VAL A 311 6.81 17.53 9.56
C VAL A 311 7.69 18.46 8.75
N SER A 312 8.98 18.54 9.09
CA SER A 312 9.99 19.29 8.36
C SER A 312 11.23 18.42 8.13
N LEU A 313 11.57 18.20 6.87
CA LEU A 313 12.64 17.31 6.42
C LEU A 313 13.53 18.05 5.40
N PRO A 314 14.83 18.19 5.63
CA PRO A 314 15.76 18.64 4.59
C PRO A 314 15.77 17.68 3.40
N VAL A 315 15.52 18.19 2.19
CA VAL A 315 15.49 17.39 0.94
C VAL A 315 16.19 18.17 -0.17
N LYS A 316 17.29 17.63 -0.70
CA LYS A 316 17.93 18.18 -1.90
C LYS A 316 17.08 17.82 -3.13
N GLY A 317 16.96 18.76 -4.08
CA GLY A 317 16.10 18.60 -5.26
C GLY A 317 14.63 18.95 -5.00
N TRP A 318 14.28 19.26 -3.75
CA TRP A 318 13.02 19.91 -3.41
C TRP A 318 13.08 21.41 -3.72
N ARG A 319 11.92 22.01 -4.00
CA ARG A 319 11.78 23.43 -4.42
C ARG A 319 12.24 24.45 -3.36
N THR A 320 12.28 24.03 -2.11
CA THR A 320 12.79 24.77 -0.95
C THR A 320 13.82 23.90 -0.23
N ALA A 321 14.56 24.47 0.72
CA ALA A 321 15.56 23.72 1.49
C ALA A 321 14.97 22.53 2.29
N LYS A 322 13.68 22.59 2.63
CA LYS A 322 12.98 21.57 3.42
C LYS A 322 11.64 21.21 2.79
N LEU A 323 11.34 19.92 2.73
CA LEU A 323 9.99 19.41 2.56
C LEU A 323 9.25 19.58 3.88
N GLU A 324 8.23 20.43 3.90
CA GLU A 324 7.46 20.74 5.10
C GLU A 324 5.99 20.49 4.83
N TYR A 325 5.28 19.75 5.69
CA TYR A 325 3.85 19.52 5.54
C TYR A 325 3.14 19.39 6.88
N ILE A 326 1.82 19.57 6.87
CA ILE A 326 0.95 19.35 8.04
C ILE A 326 0.02 18.19 7.76
N VAL A 327 -0.17 17.34 8.76
CA VAL A 327 -1.26 16.37 8.82
C VAL A 327 -2.12 16.62 10.05
N GLU A 328 -3.43 16.56 9.88
CA GLU A 328 -4.42 16.56 10.95
C GLU A 328 -5.11 15.20 11.04
N PHE A 329 -5.14 14.60 12.23
CA PHE A 329 -5.85 13.36 12.47
C PHE A 329 -7.29 13.62 12.89
N TYR A 330 -8.26 12.91 12.32
CA TYR A 330 -9.68 13.11 12.62
C TYR A 330 -10.48 11.81 12.73
#